data_AF-A0A426Z2J5-F1
#
_entry.id   AF-A0A426Z2J5-F1
#
_cell.length_a   1.000
_cell.length_b   1.000
_cell.length_c   1.000
_cell.angle_alpha   90.00
_cell.angle_beta   90.00
_cell.angle_gamma   90.00
#
_symmetry.space_group_name_H-M   'P 1'
#
loop_
_entity.id
_entity.type
_entity.pdbx_description
1 polymer ?
#
loop_
_entity_poly.entity_id
_entity_poly.type
_entity_poly.pdbx_seq_one_letter_code
_entity_poly.pdbx_strand_id
1 'polypeptide(L)'
;MMSLELYIIVIGVLSFILSGARIDKAIFVYNVKDYGAAADGQTDDSEVDFHVYPNTDGIHIADSTDIYVGNSIIGTGDDCISIGPGCINLTIFNVLCGPGHGISIGSLGKDVGEKDVIGLKVKKCNLTSSTNGLRIKTWQSSLSEDPSLVKITDIKYRNITGTYVSQVAYKLVCSEVAPCEGVELSDISLEYNGDYDQDINATSICVNVYGSSNGNVEPEPCI
;
A
#
# COMPACT_ATOMS: atom_id res chain seq x y z
N MET A 1 -17.88 -13.52 24.94
CA MET A 1 -19.15 -12.92 24.47
C MET A 1 -18.90 -12.54 23.02
N MET A 2 -19.58 -13.19 22.07
CA MET A 2 -19.30 -13.07 20.63
C MET A 2 -19.48 -11.61 20.20
N SER A 3 -18.40 -10.93 19.82
CA SER A 3 -18.43 -9.59 19.22
C SER A 3 -18.65 -9.73 17.72
N LEU A 4 -19.57 -8.93 17.20
CA LEU A 4 -19.81 -8.79 15.77
C LEU A 4 -18.68 -7.94 15.19
N GLU A 5 -17.77 -8.55 14.44
CA GLU A 5 -16.90 -7.82 13.53
C GLU A 5 -17.76 -7.33 12.36
N LEU A 6 -17.81 -6.02 12.11
CA LEU A 6 -18.39 -5.52 10.86
C LEU A 6 -17.36 -5.66 9.75
N TYR A 7 -17.13 -6.90 9.33
CA TYR A 7 -16.52 -7.18 8.05
C TYR A 7 -17.54 -6.83 6.96
N ILE A 8 -17.35 -5.73 6.24
CA ILE A 8 -18.01 -5.57 4.94
C ILE A 8 -17.25 -6.47 3.95
N ILE A 9 -17.47 -7.78 4.07
CA ILE A 9 -17.02 -8.77 3.12
C ILE A 9 -18.03 -8.76 1.95
N VAL A 10 -17.70 -8.02 0.90
CA VAL A 10 -18.45 -8.05 -0.37
C VAL A 10 -17.91 -9.22 -1.21
N ILE A 11 -18.30 -10.46 -0.88
CA ILE A 11 -17.99 -11.62 -1.72
C ILE A 11 -19.06 -11.76 -2.80
N GLY A 12 -18.64 -11.67 -4.07
CA GLY A 12 -19.45 -12.12 -5.20
C GLY A 12 -20.78 -11.37 -5.41
N VAL A 13 -20.82 -10.07 -5.14
CA VAL A 13 -22.04 -9.28 -5.33
C VAL A 13 -21.93 -8.44 -6.60
N LEU A 14 -22.76 -8.74 -7.60
CA LEU A 14 -22.95 -7.87 -8.77
C LEU A 14 -23.50 -6.47 -8.38
N SER A 15 -24.07 -6.33 -7.18
CA SER A 15 -24.58 -5.07 -6.58
C SER A 15 -25.00 -5.26 -5.10
N PHE A 16 -24.51 -4.41 -4.19
CA PHE A 16 -24.90 -4.34 -2.76
C PHE A 16 -25.15 -2.88 -2.34
N ILE A 17 -26.15 -2.64 -1.47
CA ILE A 17 -26.47 -1.32 -0.90
C ILE A 17 -26.35 -1.41 0.63
N LEU A 18 -25.52 -0.54 1.22
CA LEU A 18 -25.49 -0.28 2.67
C LEU A 18 -26.20 1.06 2.94
N SER A 19 -27.29 1.07 3.70
CA SER A 19 -28.06 2.28 4.04
C SER A 19 -27.74 2.77 5.46
N GLY A 20 -27.39 4.05 5.62
CA GLY A 20 -27.10 4.69 6.91
C GLY A 20 -25.73 5.39 7.00
N ALA A 21 -24.84 5.18 6.03
CA ALA A 21 -23.55 5.88 5.93
C ALA A 21 -23.64 7.07 4.95
N ARG A 22 -23.07 8.23 5.32
CA ARG A 22 -23.18 9.48 4.54
C ARG A 22 -22.06 9.58 3.50
N ILE A 23 -22.45 9.43 2.24
CA ILE A 23 -21.65 9.62 1.01
C ILE A 23 -22.26 10.79 0.23
N ASP A 24 -21.47 11.82 -0.11
CA ASP A 24 -21.92 12.88 -1.02
C ASP A 24 -21.26 12.75 -2.41
N LYS A 25 -22.07 12.23 -3.36
CA LYS A 25 -21.92 12.06 -4.82
C LYS A 25 -21.00 10.93 -5.35
N ALA A 26 -21.64 9.87 -5.84
CA ALA A 26 -21.00 8.69 -6.44
C ALA A 26 -20.98 8.72 -7.98
N ILE A 27 -19.78 8.48 -8.54
CA ILE A 27 -19.52 7.59 -9.67
C ILE A 27 -18.45 6.65 -9.12
N PHE A 28 -18.86 5.46 -8.65
CA PHE A 28 -18.07 4.46 -7.90
C PHE A 28 -16.89 5.05 -7.11
N VAL A 29 -17.14 5.61 -5.92
CA VAL A 29 -16.10 6.07 -4.99
C VAL A 29 -16.38 5.48 -3.63
N TYR A 30 -15.52 4.57 -3.15
CA TYR A 30 -15.51 4.21 -1.73
C TYR A 30 -14.87 5.38 -0.97
N ASN A 31 -15.70 6.18 -0.29
CA ASN A 31 -15.27 7.21 0.66
C ASN A 31 -15.28 6.59 2.05
N VAL A 32 -14.14 6.09 2.53
CA VAL A 32 -14.02 5.60 3.90
C VAL A 32 -13.29 6.66 4.72
N LYS A 33 -13.93 7.11 5.81
CA LYS A 33 -13.25 7.74 6.92
C LYS A 33 -13.13 6.69 8.00
N ASP A 34 -11.99 6.02 8.06
CA ASP A 34 -11.67 5.04 9.09
C ASP A 34 -10.52 5.60 9.90
N TYR A 35 -10.80 5.94 11.15
CA TYR A 35 -9.80 6.21 12.17
C TYR A 35 -9.85 4.96 13.04
N GLY A 36 -8.84 4.09 12.87
CA GLY A 36 -8.84 2.72 13.34
C GLY A 36 -9.43 2.58 14.74
N ALA A 37 -10.32 1.60 14.89
CA ALA A 37 -10.88 1.26 16.18
C ALA A 37 -9.76 0.82 17.13
N ALA A 38 -9.65 1.46 18.29
CA ALA A 38 -9.18 0.74 19.47
C ALA A 38 -10.10 -0.48 19.62
N ALA A 39 -9.54 -1.65 19.90
CA ALA A 39 -10.30 -2.88 20.15
C ALA A 39 -11.10 -2.82 21.48
N ASP A 40 -11.69 -1.66 21.80
CA ASP A 40 -12.50 -1.37 22.98
C ASP A 40 -13.95 -0.99 22.62
N GLY A 41 -14.26 -0.84 21.33
CA GLY A 41 -15.63 -0.56 20.86
C GLY A 41 -16.04 0.92 20.92
N GLN A 42 -15.10 1.86 20.89
CA GLN A 42 -15.39 3.30 20.74
C GLN A 42 -14.79 3.88 19.45
N THR A 43 -15.51 4.82 18.83
CA THR A 43 -14.92 5.71 17.81
C THR A 43 -14.12 6.78 18.55
N ASP A 44 -12.81 6.60 18.60
CA ASP A 44 -11.93 7.54 19.28
C ASP A 44 -11.38 8.57 18.27
N ASP A 45 -11.90 9.80 18.34
CA ASP A 45 -11.38 10.95 17.60
C ASP A 45 -10.10 11.53 18.27
N SER A 46 -9.56 10.88 19.30
CA SER A 46 -8.30 11.29 19.93
C SER A 46 -7.09 10.69 19.21
N GLU A 47 -5.99 11.44 19.16
CA GLU A 47 -4.71 10.99 18.63
C GLU A 47 -4.15 9.86 19.52
N VAL A 48 -4.68 8.65 19.37
CA VAL A 48 -4.24 7.47 20.13
C VAL A 48 -2.96 6.93 19.52
N ASP A 49 -2.02 6.54 20.37
CA ASP A 49 -0.75 5.90 20.01
C ASP A 49 -0.97 4.70 19.06
N PHE A 50 -0.73 4.95 17.76
CA PHE A 50 -0.93 3.99 16.66
C PHE A 50 0.04 2.79 16.69
N HIS A 51 0.89 2.68 17.72
CA HIS A 51 1.89 1.61 17.87
C HIS A 51 1.32 0.30 18.47
N VAL A 52 0.03 0.23 18.82
CA VAL A 52 -0.50 -0.84 19.70
C VAL A 52 -1.61 -1.73 19.09
N TYR A 53 -2.08 -1.49 17.86
CA TYR A 53 -3.20 -2.26 17.27
C TYR A 53 -2.82 -3.01 15.97
N PRO A 54 -2.29 -4.24 16.06
CA PRO A 54 -1.95 -5.04 14.88
C PRO A 54 -3.21 -5.38 14.06
N ASN A 55 -3.08 -5.42 12.73
CA ASN A 55 -4.09 -5.92 11.77
C ASN A 55 -5.38 -5.09 11.64
N THR A 56 -5.32 -3.79 11.92
CA THR A 56 -6.42 -2.85 11.64
C THR A 56 -6.31 -2.30 10.22
N ASP A 57 -6.42 -3.14 9.20
CA ASP A 57 -6.42 -2.69 7.80
C ASP A 57 -7.65 -1.80 7.53
N GLY A 58 -7.49 -0.71 6.78
CA GLY A 58 -8.58 0.20 6.45
C GLY A 58 -9.50 -0.38 5.38
N ILE A 59 -9.00 -0.45 4.14
CA ILE A 59 -9.71 -1.10 3.03
C ILE A 59 -8.89 -2.27 2.51
N HIS A 60 -9.45 -3.48 2.59
CA HIS A 60 -8.91 -4.67 1.94
C HIS A 60 -9.66 -4.98 0.64
N ILE A 61 -8.95 -5.20 -0.47
CA ILE A 61 -9.53 -5.49 -1.78
C ILE A 61 -8.86 -6.74 -2.36
N ALA A 62 -9.63 -7.76 -2.73
CA ALA A 62 -9.17 -8.96 -3.41
C ALA A 62 -10.24 -9.44 -4.40
N ASP A 63 -9.85 -10.25 -5.40
CA ASP A 63 -10.75 -10.90 -6.36
C ASP A 63 -11.80 -9.96 -7.00
N SER A 64 -11.38 -8.74 -7.31
CA SER A 64 -12.27 -7.66 -7.75
C SER A 64 -11.78 -7.01 -9.03
N THR A 65 -12.69 -6.61 -9.91
CA THR A 65 -12.37 -5.94 -11.18
C THR A 65 -13.05 -4.58 -11.27
N ASP A 66 -12.39 -3.60 -11.89
CA ASP A 66 -12.92 -2.24 -12.15
C ASP A 66 -13.33 -1.48 -10.87
N ILE A 67 -12.46 -1.51 -9.87
CA ILE A 67 -12.68 -0.85 -8.59
C ILE A 67 -12.07 0.55 -8.57
N TYR A 68 -12.76 1.49 -7.92
CA TYR A 68 -12.25 2.83 -7.65
C TYR A 68 -12.41 3.19 -6.17
N VAL A 69 -11.29 3.44 -5.51
CA VAL A 69 -11.20 3.99 -4.16
C VAL A 69 -10.75 5.43 -4.27
N GLY A 70 -11.44 6.35 -3.59
CA GLY A 70 -10.93 7.72 -3.60
C GLY A 70 -11.58 8.65 -2.60
N ASN A 71 -11.08 9.88 -2.58
CA ASN A 71 -11.56 10.98 -1.73
C ASN A 71 -11.78 10.56 -0.27
N SER A 72 -10.87 9.74 0.25
CA SER A 72 -10.95 9.10 1.56
C SER A 72 -9.87 9.61 2.50
N ILE A 73 -10.11 9.53 3.80
CA ILE A 73 -9.12 9.80 4.85
C ILE A 73 -9.06 8.53 5.70
N ILE A 74 -7.93 7.84 5.70
CA ILE A 74 -7.81 6.53 6.34
C ILE A 74 -6.59 6.58 7.25
N GLY A 75 -6.79 6.37 8.55
CA GLY A 75 -5.74 6.21 9.55
C GLY A 75 -5.93 4.91 10.31
N THR A 76 -4.88 4.10 10.40
CA THR A 76 -4.93 2.70 10.84
C THR A 76 -3.69 2.33 11.66
N GLY A 77 -3.74 1.19 12.34
CA GLY A 77 -2.54 0.55 12.90
C GLY A 77 -1.82 -0.37 11.91
N ASP A 78 -2.46 -0.72 10.78
CA ASP A 78 -1.89 -1.55 9.71
C ASP A 78 -2.06 -0.88 8.33
N ASP A 79 -2.19 -1.64 7.23
CA ASP A 79 -2.32 -1.10 5.89
C ASP A 79 -3.56 -0.19 5.76
N CYS A 80 -3.38 1.03 5.28
CA CYS A 80 -4.52 1.91 5.05
C CYS A 80 -5.35 1.41 3.85
N ILE A 81 -4.68 0.88 2.83
CA ILE A 81 -5.32 0.07 1.79
C ILE A 81 -4.44 -1.14 1.48
N SER A 82 -4.98 -2.35 1.64
CA SER A 82 -4.33 -3.61 1.26
C SER A 82 -5.00 -4.24 0.04
N ILE A 83 -4.18 -4.71 -0.91
CA ILE A 83 -4.63 -5.22 -2.21
C ILE A 83 -4.17 -6.67 -2.34
N GLY A 84 -5.09 -7.59 -2.11
CA GLY A 84 -4.90 -9.03 -2.30
C GLY A 84 -4.96 -9.46 -3.77
N PRO A 85 -4.76 -10.77 -4.01
CA PRO A 85 -4.73 -11.34 -5.36
C PRO A 85 -6.05 -11.19 -6.11
N GLY A 86 -5.99 -11.33 -7.44
CA GLY A 86 -7.17 -11.28 -8.31
C GLY A 86 -7.76 -9.89 -8.54
N CYS A 87 -7.06 -8.82 -8.15
CA CYS A 87 -7.47 -7.46 -8.40
C CYS A 87 -7.10 -6.99 -9.82
N ILE A 88 -8.08 -6.60 -10.62
CA ILE A 88 -7.87 -6.13 -12.00
C ILE A 88 -8.46 -4.72 -12.17
N ASN A 89 -7.68 -3.80 -12.75
CA ASN A 89 -8.08 -2.41 -13.01
C ASN A 89 -8.61 -1.68 -11.76
N LEU A 90 -7.82 -1.66 -10.69
CA LEU A 90 -8.07 -0.89 -9.48
C LEU A 90 -7.45 0.51 -9.59
N THR A 91 -8.22 1.56 -9.27
CA THR A 91 -7.71 2.92 -9.15
C THR A 91 -7.91 3.46 -7.73
N ILE A 92 -6.82 3.90 -7.10
CA ILE A 92 -6.81 4.61 -5.82
C ILE A 92 -6.47 6.07 -6.08
N PHE A 93 -7.33 7.00 -5.67
CA PHE A 93 -7.20 8.40 -6.04
C PHE A 93 -7.59 9.38 -4.94
N ASN A 94 -6.77 10.39 -4.68
CA ASN A 94 -7.09 11.45 -3.72
C ASN A 94 -7.42 10.90 -2.32
N VAL A 95 -6.57 10.01 -1.81
CA VAL A 95 -6.67 9.44 -0.47
C VAL A 95 -5.63 10.08 0.44
N LEU A 96 -6.04 10.56 1.60
CA LEU A 96 -5.16 10.86 2.72
C LEU A 96 -5.03 9.58 3.54
N CYS A 97 -3.82 9.07 3.67
CA CYS A 97 -3.53 7.74 4.19
C CYS A 97 -2.49 7.89 5.28
N GLY A 98 -2.86 7.63 6.52
CA GLY A 98 -1.97 7.90 7.63
C GLY A 98 -2.68 8.26 8.92
N PRO A 99 -2.13 7.83 10.07
CA PRO A 99 -0.98 6.93 10.21
C PRO A 99 -1.30 5.47 9.80
N GLY A 100 -0.29 4.59 9.78
CA GLY A 100 -0.45 3.17 9.43
C GLY A 100 0.72 2.59 8.63
N HIS A 101 0.46 1.56 7.81
CA HIS A 101 1.48 0.90 6.96
C HIS A 101 1.50 1.35 5.50
N GLY A 102 0.69 2.35 5.14
CA GLY A 102 0.59 2.89 3.78
C GLY A 102 -0.33 2.09 2.86
N ILE A 103 -0.05 2.12 1.56
CA ILE A 103 -0.81 1.38 0.55
C ILE A 103 0.02 0.18 0.10
N SER A 104 -0.50 -1.02 0.32
CA SER A 104 0.22 -2.26 0.14
C SER A 104 -0.44 -3.18 -0.88
N ILE A 105 0.34 -3.68 -1.84
CA ILE A 105 -0.01 -4.83 -2.66
C ILE A 105 0.49 -6.09 -1.97
N GLY A 106 -0.40 -7.07 -1.82
CA GLY A 106 -0.14 -8.34 -1.18
C GLY A 106 -0.43 -8.37 0.32
N SER A 107 0.06 -9.38 1.04
CA SER A 107 1.07 -10.32 0.56
C SER A 107 0.58 -11.27 -0.54
N LEU A 108 1.34 -11.39 -1.64
CA LEU A 108 1.04 -12.25 -2.79
C LEU A 108 1.88 -13.53 -2.82
N GLY A 109 1.40 -14.57 -3.50
CA GLY A 109 2.14 -15.80 -3.78
C GLY A 109 2.17 -16.80 -2.63
N LYS A 110 1.16 -16.76 -1.74
CA LYS A 110 1.03 -17.73 -0.65
C LYS A 110 0.50 -19.06 -1.15
N ASP A 111 -0.51 -19.00 -2.00
CA ASP A 111 -1.28 -20.15 -2.43
C ASP A 111 -0.99 -20.51 -3.88
N VAL A 112 -1.08 -21.80 -4.20
CA VAL A 112 -0.91 -22.29 -5.57
C VAL A 112 -2.09 -21.84 -6.43
N GLY A 113 -1.82 -21.25 -7.58
CA GLY A 113 -2.85 -20.76 -8.50
C GLY A 113 -3.49 -19.43 -8.07
N GLU A 114 -2.84 -18.71 -7.15
CA GLU A 114 -3.20 -17.35 -6.80
C GLU A 114 -3.23 -16.44 -8.04
N LYS A 115 -4.27 -15.60 -8.16
CA LYS A 115 -4.50 -14.75 -9.33
C LYS A 115 -3.64 -13.49 -9.29
N ASP A 116 -3.25 -13.03 -10.47
CA ASP A 116 -2.48 -11.80 -10.64
C ASP A 116 -3.22 -10.54 -10.16
N VAL A 117 -2.43 -9.52 -9.80
CA VAL A 117 -2.90 -8.14 -9.64
C VAL A 117 -2.49 -7.34 -10.87
N ILE A 118 -3.46 -6.81 -11.61
CA ILE A 118 -3.22 -6.21 -12.93
C ILE A 118 -3.85 -4.82 -13.01
N GLY A 119 -3.10 -3.85 -13.56
CA GLY A 119 -3.66 -2.54 -13.91
C GLY A 119 -3.96 -1.61 -12.73
N LEU A 120 -3.24 -1.77 -11.61
CA LEU A 120 -3.36 -0.89 -10.44
C LEU A 120 -2.83 0.51 -10.76
N LYS A 121 -3.56 1.54 -10.31
CA LYS A 121 -3.14 2.95 -10.40
C LYS A 121 -3.36 3.64 -9.06
N VAL A 122 -2.29 4.17 -8.46
CA VAL A 122 -2.37 5.03 -7.27
C VAL A 122 -1.99 6.46 -7.66
N LYS A 123 -2.85 7.43 -7.38
CA LYS A 123 -2.68 8.81 -7.86
C LYS A 123 -3.14 9.84 -6.84
N LYS A 124 -2.42 10.96 -6.75
CA LYS A 124 -2.78 12.11 -5.88
C LYS A 124 -3.07 11.71 -4.43
N CYS A 125 -2.39 10.70 -3.90
CA CYS A 125 -2.55 10.29 -2.52
C CYS A 125 -1.49 10.99 -1.65
N ASN A 126 -1.85 11.34 -0.43
CA ASN A 126 -0.93 11.89 0.56
C ASN A 126 -0.76 10.85 1.66
N LEU A 127 0.46 10.41 1.91
CA LEU A 127 0.78 9.42 2.92
C LEU A 127 1.52 10.10 4.07
N THR A 128 0.94 10.08 5.26
CA THR A 128 1.47 10.77 6.44
C THR A 128 1.66 9.81 7.60
N SER A 129 2.72 9.99 8.41
CA SER A 129 2.97 9.19 9.61
C SER A 129 2.83 7.67 9.41
N SER A 130 3.24 7.19 8.23
CA SER A 130 3.12 5.79 7.84
C SER A 130 4.48 5.10 7.86
N THR A 131 4.52 3.81 8.18
CA THR A 131 5.77 3.04 8.18
C THR A 131 6.33 2.82 6.78
N ASN A 132 5.47 2.87 5.75
CA ASN A 132 5.83 2.77 4.34
C ASN A 132 4.99 3.75 3.51
N GLY A 133 5.48 4.10 2.32
CA GLY A 133 4.70 4.77 1.29
C GLY A 133 3.86 3.77 0.50
N LEU A 134 4.31 3.48 -0.73
CA LEU A 134 3.80 2.37 -1.53
C LEU A 134 4.64 1.12 -1.26
N ARG A 135 4.00 -0.03 -1.12
CA ARG A 135 4.68 -1.29 -0.78
C ARG A 135 4.12 -2.46 -1.59
N ILE A 136 4.99 -3.38 -2.00
CA ILE A 136 4.61 -4.68 -2.57
C ILE A 136 5.24 -5.77 -1.70
N LYS A 137 4.40 -6.69 -1.23
CA LYS A 137 4.77 -7.81 -0.35
C LYS A 137 4.52 -9.12 -1.08
N THR A 138 5.50 -10.01 -1.13
CA THR A 138 5.33 -11.37 -1.65
C THR A 138 5.79 -12.38 -0.63
N TRP A 139 5.11 -13.51 -0.55
CA TRP A 139 5.56 -14.65 0.23
C TRP A 139 6.77 -15.30 -0.45
N GLN A 140 7.78 -15.59 0.36
CA GLN A 140 8.68 -16.71 0.08
C GLN A 140 7.91 -18.01 0.35
N SER A 141 8.28 -19.12 -0.31
CA SER A 141 7.61 -20.41 -0.10
C SER A 141 7.53 -20.70 1.40
N SER A 142 6.33 -20.93 1.94
CA SER A 142 6.18 -21.19 3.39
C SER A 142 6.69 -22.58 3.81
N LEU A 143 7.08 -23.43 2.83
CA LEU A 143 7.50 -24.81 3.02
C LEU A 143 8.98 -25.04 2.71
N SER A 144 9.70 -24.05 2.20
CA SER A 144 11.11 -24.13 1.82
C SER A 144 11.75 -22.75 1.92
N GLU A 145 13.06 -22.66 2.17
CA GLU A 145 13.82 -21.39 2.06
C GLU A 145 13.89 -20.88 0.61
N ASP A 146 12.95 -21.30 -0.24
CA ASP A 146 12.94 -21.02 -1.66
C ASP A 146 12.51 -19.56 -1.89
N PRO A 147 13.23 -18.87 -2.78
CA PRO A 147 12.93 -17.48 -3.11
C PRO A 147 11.53 -17.33 -3.72
N SER A 148 10.94 -16.14 -3.55
CA SER A 148 9.62 -15.82 -4.13
C SER A 148 9.62 -16.06 -5.65
N LEU A 149 8.57 -16.70 -6.15
CA LEU A 149 8.35 -16.92 -7.58
C LEU A 149 7.40 -15.90 -8.20
N VAL A 150 6.89 -14.95 -7.40
CA VAL A 150 5.98 -13.91 -7.89
C VAL A 150 6.73 -12.99 -8.84
N LYS A 151 6.32 -13.01 -10.11
CA LYS A 151 6.90 -12.13 -11.13
C LYS A 151 6.30 -10.75 -11.01
N ILE A 152 7.16 -9.75 -10.92
CA ILE A 152 6.78 -8.34 -10.84
C ILE A 152 7.31 -7.62 -12.07
N THR A 153 6.41 -7.05 -12.87
CA THR A 153 6.77 -6.35 -14.11
C THR A 153 6.05 -5.01 -14.26
N ASP A 154 6.65 -4.11 -15.05
CA ASP A 154 6.03 -2.87 -15.52
C ASP A 154 5.58 -1.90 -14.42
N ILE A 155 6.37 -1.80 -13.34
CA ILE A 155 6.10 -0.85 -12.25
C ILE A 155 6.63 0.53 -12.60
N LYS A 156 5.80 1.56 -12.39
CA LYS A 156 6.15 2.96 -12.68
C LYS A 156 5.89 3.82 -11.45
N TYR A 157 6.96 4.29 -10.82
CA TYR A 157 6.92 5.29 -9.77
C TYR A 157 7.19 6.66 -10.38
N ARG A 158 6.19 7.53 -10.38
CA ARG A 158 6.27 8.83 -11.06
C ARG A 158 5.71 9.97 -10.25
N ASN A 159 6.39 11.13 -10.28
CA ASN A 159 5.94 12.36 -9.63
C ASN A 159 5.67 12.16 -8.14
N ILE A 160 6.66 11.63 -7.42
CA ILE A 160 6.57 11.34 -5.99
C ILE A 160 7.39 12.39 -5.25
N THR A 161 6.75 13.10 -4.31
CA THR A 161 7.42 14.10 -3.49
C THR A 161 7.10 13.88 -2.02
N GLY A 162 8.04 14.17 -1.13
CA GLY A 162 7.77 14.10 0.30
C GLY A 162 9.03 14.00 1.14
N THR A 163 8.86 13.50 2.37
CA THR A 163 9.96 13.31 3.32
C THR A 163 9.97 11.88 3.85
N TYR A 164 11.14 11.41 4.29
CA TYR A 164 11.30 10.11 4.95
C TYR A 164 12.27 10.26 6.13
N VAL A 165 12.16 9.34 7.09
CA VAL A 165 12.96 9.37 8.33
C VAL A 165 13.89 8.17 8.48
N SER A 166 13.76 7.17 7.60
CA SER A 166 14.63 6.00 7.53
C SER A 166 15.97 6.31 6.84
N GLN A 167 17.00 5.52 7.13
CA GLN A 167 18.30 5.62 6.45
C GLN A 167 18.22 5.31 4.94
N VAL A 168 17.22 4.51 4.55
CA VAL A 168 16.96 4.11 3.16
C VAL A 168 15.67 4.77 2.71
N ALA A 169 15.72 5.56 1.62
CA ALA A 169 14.57 6.30 1.10
C ALA A 169 13.58 5.38 0.37
N TYR A 170 14.10 4.47 -0.44
CA TYR A 170 13.33 3.42 -1.10
C TYR A 170 14.16 2.15 -1.26
N LYS A 171 13.47 1.02 -1.12
CA LYS A 171 14.05 -0.33 -1.13
C LYS A 171 13.26 -1.21 -2.10
N LEU A 172 13.90 -1.59 -3.19
CA LEU A 172 13.37 -2.47 -4.23
C LEU A 172 14.16 -3.78 -4.22
N VAL A 173 13.64 -4.80 -3.53
CA VAL A 173 14.33 -6.09 -3.40
C VAL A 173 13.45 -7.17 -4.00
N CYS A 174 13.94 -7.75 -5.09
CA CYS A 174 13.24 -8.79 -5.82
C CYS A 174 14.01 -10.11 -5.76
N SER A 175 13.28 -11.18 -6.01
CA SER A 175 13.82 -12.54 -6.01
C SER A 175 14.87 -12.72 -7.11
N GLU A 176 15.93 -13.48 -6.83
CA GLU A 176 16.94 -13.80 -7.84
C GLU A 176 16.38 -14.68 -8.97
N VAL A 177 15.44 -15.58 -8.64
CA VAL A 177 14.79 -16.46 -9.62
C VAL A 177 13.57 -15.82 -10.30
N ALA A 178 13.07 -14.71 -9.74
CA ALA A 178 12.03 -13.89 -10.35
C ALA A 178 12.37 -12.39 -10.21
N PRO A 179 13.39 -11.91 -10.95
CA PRO A 179 13.77 -10.49 -10.89
C PRO A 179 12.64 -9.56 -11.33
N CYS A 180 12.62 -8.36 -10.78
CA CYS A 180 11.70 -7.31 -11.22
C CYS A 180 12.17 -6.73 -12.56
N GLU A 181 11.27 -6.58 -13.52
CA GLU A 181 11.61 -6.09 -14.87
C GLU A 181 10.69 -4.94 -15.29
N GLY A 182 11.23 -3.98 -16.03
CA GLY A 182 10.47 -2.82 -16.50
C GLY A 182 10.10 -1.86 -15.36
N VAL A 183 10.94 -1.77 -14.33
CA VAL A 183 10.77 -0.78 -13.26
C VAL A 183 11.21 0.59 -13.76
N GLU A 184 10.39 1.61 -13.56
CA GLU A 184 10.70 2.99 -13.94
C GLU A 184 10.57 3.92 -12.73
N LEU A 185 11.62 4.67 -12.44
CA LEU A 185 11.62 5.77 -11.47
C LEU A 185 11.71 7.10 -12.23
N SER A 186 10.70 7.97 -12.11
CA SER A 186 10.72 9.27 -12.77
C SER A 186 10.22 10.37 -11.86
N ASP A 187 10.95 11.48 -11.78
CA ASP A 187 10.49 12.68 -11.06
C ASP A 187 10.13 12.37 -9.60
N ILE A 188 11.10 11.82 -8.87
CA ILE A 188 10.99 11.49 -7.45
C ILE A 188 11.86 12.48 -6.67
N SER A 189 11.32 13.12 -5.65
CA SER A 189 12.03 14.07 -4.80
C SER A 189 11.65 13.84 -3.34
N LEU A 190 12.48 13.09 -2.64
CA LEU A 190 12.29 12.75 -1.25
C LEU A 190 13.40 13.40 -0.41
N GLU A 191 13.01 14.13 0.63
CA GLU A 191 13.95 14.79 1.54
C GLU A 191 14.06 14.00 2.86
N TYR A 192 15.29 13.80 3.32
CA TYR A 192 15.52 13.20 4.63
C TYR A 192 15.11 14.18 5.74
N ASN A 193 14.30 13.69 6.68
CA ASN A 193 13.83 14.47 7.84
C ASN A 193 13.86 13.64 9.13
N GLY A 194 14.78 12.68 9.24
CA GLY A 194 14.96 11.91 10.45
C GLY A 194 16.11 12.42 11.32
N ASP A 195 16.17 11.92 12.56
CA ASP A 195 17.18 12.30 13.55
C ASP A 195 18.49 11.48 13.46
N TYR A 196 18.64 10.65 12.41
CA TYR A 196 19.86 9.87 12.21
C TYR A 196 21.03 10.79 11.81
N ASP A 197 22.24 10.38 12.19
CA ASP A 197 23.50 11.09 11.98
C ASP A 197 23.51 11.86 10.66
N GLN A 198 23.58 13.20 10.74
CA GLN A 198 23.48 14.09 9.58
C GLN A 198 24.61 13.88 8.57
N ASP A 199 25.64 13.10 8.94
CA ASP A 199 26.76 12.70 8.08
C ASP A 199 26.50 11.40 7.29
N ILE A 200 25.37 10.71 7.51
CA ILE A 200 25.01 9.52 6.74
C ILE A 200 24.10 9.93 5.57
N ASN A 201 24.71 9.96 4.38
CA ASN A 201 24.01 10.14 3.12
C ASN A 201 22.87 9.13 3.03
N ALA A 202 21.65 9.61 2.81
CA ALA A 202 20.53 8.74 2.57
C ALA A 202 20.77 7.91 1.31
N THR A 203 20.34 6.64 1.37
CA THR A 203 20.62 5.66 0.32
C THR A 203 19.34 5.10 -0.27
N SER A 204 19.49 4.48 -1.43
CA SER A 204 18.49 3.65 -2.08
C SER A 204 19.07 2.23 -2.23
N ILE A 205 18.21 1.21 -2.13
CA ILE A 205 18.65 -0.19 -2.20
C ILE A 205 17.85 -0.91 -3.28
N CYS A 206 18.57 -1.49 -4.25
CA CYS A 206 18.00 -2.29 -5.32
C CYS A 206 18.70 -3.65 -5.38
N VAL A 207 17.92 -4.74 -5.47
CA VAL A 207 18.44 -6.11 -5.61
C VAL A 207 17.57 -6.85 -6.61
N ASN A 208 18.17 -7.39 -7.69
CA ASN A 208 17.48 -8.08 -8.78
C ASN A 208 16.37 -7.23 -9.44
N VAL A 209 16.66 -5.96 -9.67
CA VAL A 209 15.73 -5.01 -10.31
C VAL A 209 16.34 -4.55 -11.62
N TYR A 210 15.57 -4.67 -12.70
CA TYR A 210 15.94 -4.21 -14.04
C TYR A 210 14.97 -3.13 -14.49
N GLY A 211 15.51 -1.95 -14.78
CA GLY A 211 14.70 -0.77 -14.98
C GLY A 211 15.48 0.42 -15.51
N SER A 212 14.86 1.60 -15.43
CA SER A 212 15.51 2.86 -15.74
C SER A 212 15.00 3.99 -14.84
N SER A 213 15.87 4.95 -14.60
CA SER A 213 15.54 6.23 -13.98
C SER A 213 15.49 7.35 -15.03
N ASN A 214 14.60 8.34 -14.84
CA ASN A 214 14.46 9.49 -15.72
C ASN A 214 14.07 10.76 -14.96
N GLY A 215 14.39 11.93 -15.51
CA GLY A 215 14.08 13.22 -14.87
C GLY A 215 14.87 13.42 -13.57
N ASN A 216 14.27 14.14 -12.62
CA ASN A 216 14.89 14.37 -11.31
C ASN A 216 14.52 13.23 -10.35
N VAL A 217 15.49 12.41 -9.92
CA VAL A 217 15.26 11.32 -8.97
C VAL A 217 16.22 11.49 -7.80
N GLU A 218 15.67 11.93 -6.67
CA GLU A 218 16.39 12.20 -5.43
C GLU A 218 15.68 11.51 -4.26
N PRO A 219 16.39 10.78 -3.38
CA PRO A 219 17.83 10.47 -3.44
C PRO A 219 18.23 9.63 -4.66
N GLU A 220 19.53 9.57 -4.96
CA GLU A 220 20.11 8.91 -6.15
C GLU A 220 19.49 7.51 -6.39
N PRO A 221 19.06 7.20 -7.64
CA PRO A 221 18.47 5.90 -7.98
C PRO A 221 19.47 4.75 -7.90
N CYS A 222 19.00 3.61 -7.38
CA CYS A 222 19.74 2.36 -7.35
C CYS A 222 19.53 1.46 -8.57
N ILE A 223 18.84 1.96 -9.61
CA ILE A 223 18.57 1.27 -10.90
C ILE A 223 19.28 1.93 -12.07
#